data_AF-A0A914DW01-F1
#
_entry.id   AF-A0A914DW01-F1
#
_cell.length_a   1.000
_cell.length_b   1.000
_cell.length_c   1.000
_cell.angle_alpha   90.00
_cell.angle_beta   90.00
_cell.angle_gamma   90.00
#
_symmetry.space_group_name_H-M   'P 1'
#
loop_
_entity.id
_entity.type
_entity.pdbx_description
1 polymer ?
#
loop_
_entity_poly.entity_id
_entity_poly.type
_entity_poly.pdbx_seq_one_letter_code
_entity_poly.pdbx_strand_id
1 'polypeptide(L)'
;MSGFVCYPKCQAGYTGGGPVCWEDCPNGFTDIGLLCLKPNSYSRGLGYALWNNDTCEKENPQGCELLGLVWYPKCQNGLAPAGCYSIDWGLSCSKKSYGRGLGTPLQCAPGTENSAGLCYQPCMAGYKGIGSVCYQECANGYLDCGAHCAYQTCLNGLPSMNVMCTP
;
A
#
# COMPACT_ATOMS: atom_id res chain seq x y z
N MET A 1 -1.52 -2.32 5.84
CA MET A 1 -0.87 -1.38 6.80
C MET A 1 0.31 -0.77 6.09
N SER A 2 0.21 0.47 5.65
CA SER A 2 1.30 1.18 4.96
C SER A 2 1.97 2.09 5.98
N GLY A 3 3.28 1.92 6.16
CA GLY A 3 4.26 2.71 6.92
C GLY A 3 3.77 3.78 7.90
N PHE A 4 4.15 3.63 9.17
CA PHE A 4 4.35 4.66 10.22
C PHE A 4 3.25 5.70 10.51
N VAL A 5 2.19 5.77 9.70
CA VAL A 5 1.17 6.81 9.69
C VAL A 5 -0.18 6.17 9.40
N CYS A 6 -1.13 6.40 10.30
CA CYS A 6 -2.53 6.01 10.18
C CYS A 6 -3.27 7.04 9.33
N TYR A 7 -3.89 6.60 8.24
CA TYR A 7 -4.75 7.47 7.43
C TYR A 7 -6.23 7.20 7.70
N PRO A 8 -7.11 8.21 7.54
CA PRO A 8 -8.56 8.01 7.54
C PRO A 8 -8.99 6.91 6.56
N LYS A 9 -10.09 6.21 6.87
CA LYS A 9 -10.67 5.24 5.94
C LYS A 9 -11.14 5.95 4.67
N CYS A 10 -10.94 5.30 3.52
CA CYS A 10 -11.52 5.77 2.27
C CYS A 10 -13.05 5.58 2.29
N GLN A 11 -13.74 6.40 1.51
CA GLN A 11 -15.14 6.21 1.11
C GLN A 11 -15.34 4.84 0.45
N ALA A 12 -16.58 4.34 0.48
CA ALA A 12 -16.91 3.07 -0.15
C ALA A 12 -16.58 3.08 -1.65
N GLY A 13 -16.00 1.99 -2.16
CA GLY A 13 -15.55 1.88 -3.56
C GLY A 13 -14.19 2.54 -3.84
N TYR A 14 -13.40 2.84 -2.80
CA TYR A 14 -12.05 3.35 -2.94
C TYR A 14 -11.05 2.58 -2.06
N THR A 15 -9.90 2.25 -2.63
CA THR A 15 -8.77 1.61 -1.95
C THR A 15 -7.66 2.62 -1.65
N GLY A 16 -7.12 2.57 -0.43
CA GLY A 16 -6.14 3.54 0.05
C GLY A 16 -4.68 3.16 -0.22
N GLY A 17 -3.96 4.03 -0.93
CA GLY A 17 -2.50 3.97 -1.09
C GLY A 17 -1.84 5.17 -0.43
N GLY A 18 -1.42 5.06 0.83
CA GLY A 18 -0.80 6.17 1.57
C GLY A 18 -1.78 7.35 1.78
N PRO A 19 -1.44 8.59 1.40
CA PRO A 19 -2.32 9.75 1.59
C PRO A 19 -3.46 9.86 0.57
N VAL A 20 -3.54 8.95 -0.42
CA VAL A 20 -4.51 9.01 -1.52
C VAL A 20 -5.45 7.82 -1.49
N CYS A 21 -6.74 8.08 -1.73
CA CYS A 21 -7.74 7.07 -2.02
C CYS A 21 -7.94 6.97 -3.53
N TRP A 22 -7.88 5.75 -4.07
CA TRP A 22 -8.03 5.44 -5.48
C TRP A 22 -9.33 4.68 -5.71
N GLU A 23 -10.10 5.04 -6.73
CA GLU A 23 -11.35 4.36 -7.10
C GLU A 23 -11.08 2.89 -7.41
N ASP A 24 -11.94 2.00 -6.93
CA ASP A 24 -11.86 0.57 -7.22
C ASP A 24 -12.24 0.31 -8.69
N CYS A 25 -11.53 -0.62 -9.33
CA CYS A 25 -11.82 -0.93 -10.72
C CYS A 25 -13.18 -1.62 -10.88
N PRO A 26 -13.94 -1.28 -11.96
CA PRO A 26 -15.16 -2.00 -12.30
C PRO A 26 -14.91 -3.50 -12.50
N ASN A 27 -15.95 -4.32 -12.29
CA ASN A 27 -15.85 -5.76 -12.50
C ASN A 27 -15.38 -6.10 -13.92
N GLY A 28 -14.34 -6.94 -14.02
CA GLY A 28 -13.73 -7.37 -15.28
C GLY A 28 -12.55 -6.51 -15.74
N PHE A 29 -12.22 -5.43 -15.03
CA PHE A 29 -11.04 -4.61 -15.30
C PHE A 29 -9.87 -5.07 -14.44
N THR A 30 -8.67 -5.05 -15.03
CA THR A 30 -7.44 -5.35 -14.29
C THR A 30 -6.89 -4.08 -13.69
N ASP A 31 -6.77 -4.05 -12.37
CA ASP A 31 -6.10 -2.97 -11.65
C ASP A 31 -4.59 -3.00 -11.93
N ILE A 32 -4.09 -1.98 -12.62
CA ILE A 32 -2.66 -1.79 -12.90
C ILE A 32 -2.10 -0.56 -12.18
N GLY A 33 -2.72 -0.18 -11.06
CA GLY A 33 -2.31 0.93 -10.21
C GLY A 33 -3.16 2.17 -10.43
N LEU A 34 -2.66 3.13 -11.21
CA LEU A 34 -3.36 4.39 -11.50
C LEU A 34 -4.51 4.23 -12.50
N LEU A 35 -4.54 3.10 -13.20
CA LEU A 35 -5.45 2.82 -14.30
C LEU A 35 -6.17 1.50 -14.04
N CYS A 36 -7.40 1.43 -14.56
CA CYS A 36 -8.14 0.19 -14.74
C CYS A 36 -8.00 -0.23 -16.20
N LEU A 37 -7.26 -1.30 -16.44
CA LEU A 37 -7.10 -1.88 -17.76
C LEU A 37 -8.39 -2.58 -18.16
N LYS A 38 -8.90 -2.27 -19.35
CA LYS A 38 -10.08 -2.95 -19.88
C LYS A 38 -9.78 -4.41 -20.21
N PRO A 39 -10.79 -5.29 -20.16
CA PRO A 39 -10.61 -6.65 -20.66
C PRO A 39 -10.20 -6.60 -22.14
N ASN A 40 -9.24 -7.44 -22.51
CA ASN A 40 -8.81 -7.58 -23.90
C ASN A 40 -10.00 -8.00 -24.77
N SER A 41 -10.01 -7.54 -26.03
CA SER A 41 -11.00 -8.03 -26.97
C SER A 41 -10.81 -9.53 -27.20
N TYR A 42 -11.89 -10.30 -27.14
CA TYR A 42 -11.86 -11.75 -27.35
C TYR A 42 -12.98 -12.19 -28.28
N SER A 43 -12.73 -13.25 -29.06
CA SER A 43 -13.75 -13.83 -29.92
C SER A 43 -14.62 -14.81 -29.13
N ARG A 44 -15.89 -14.94 -29.54
CA ARG A 44 -16.87 -15.85 -28.91
C ARG A 44 -17.14 -17.11 -29.74
N GLY A 45 -16.22 -17.45 -30.65
CA GLY A 45 -16.39 -18.56 -31.60
C GLY A 45 -17.48 -18.28 -32.64
N LEU A 46 -18.02 -19.36 -33.22
CA LEU A 46 -19.03 -19.31 -34.29
C LEU A 46 -20.47 -19.10 -33.78
N GLY A 47 -20.69 -19.15 -32.47
CA GLY A 47 -22.02 -19.05 -31.85
C GLY A 47 -22.87 -20.32 -32.02
N TYR A 48 -24.13 -20.22 -31.59
CA TYR A 48 -25.14 -21.27 -31.66
C TYR A 48 -26.17 -20.91 -32.73
N ALA A 49 -26.66 -21.90 -33.48
CA ALA A 49 -27.68 -21.66 -34.50
C ALA A 49 -28.97 -21.10 -33.91
N LEU A 50 -29.77 -20.39 -34.72
CA LEU A 50 -31.02 -19.72 -34.30
C LEU A 50 -31.95 -20.58 -33.42
N TRP A 51 -32.03 -21.88 -33.69
CA TRP A 51 -32.89 -22.84 -32.99
C TRP A 51 -32.25 -23.46 -31.73
N ASN A 52 -31.00 -23.10 -31.40
CA ASN A 52 -30.23 -23.63 -30.27
C ASN A 52 -30.07 -22.61 -29.12
N ASN A 53 -31.07 -21.76 -28.87
CA ASN A 53 -31.02 -20.79 -27.76
C ASN A 53 -30.88 -21.49 -26.40
N ASP A 54 -31.65 -22.55 -26.15
CA ASP A 54 -31.65 -23.27 -24.87
C ASP A 54 -30.28 -23.90 -24.59
N THR A 55 -29.58 -24.36 -25.64
CA THR A 55 -28.21 -24.86 -25.54
C THR A 55 -27.25 -23.74 -25.14
N CYS A 56 -27.39 -22.57 -25.76
CA CYS A 56 -26.58 -21.39 -25.44
C CYS A 56 -26.75 -20.99 -23.97
N GLU A 57 -28.00 -20.80 -23.51
CA GLU A 57 -28.31 -20.37 -22.13
C GLU A 57 -27.84 -21.40 -21.09
N LYS A 58 -27.92 -22.70 -21.40
CA LYS A 58 -27.46 -23.77 -20.51
C LYS A 58 -25.93 -23.78 -20.34
N GLU A 59 -25.19 -23.50 -21.42
CA GLU A 59 -23.73 -23.52 -21.41
C GLU A 59 -23.10 -22.21 -20.94
N ASN A 60 -23.86 -21.10 -20.94
CA ASN A 60 -23.35 -19.76 -20.69
C ASN A 60 -24.14 -19.05 -19.58
N PRO A 61 -23.68 -19.13 -18.31
CA PRO A 61 -24.38 -18.53 -17.17
C PRO A 61 -24.56 -17.00 -17.25
N GLN A 62 -23.73 -16.32 -18.03
CA GLN A 62 -23.82 -14.88 -18.31
C GLN A 62 -25.00 -14.50 -19.23
N GLY A 63 -25.69 -15.49 -19.79
CA GLY A 63 -26.82 -15.35 -20.71
C GLY A 63 -26.38 -15.15 -22.17
N CYS A 64 -27.35 -15.25 -23.08
CA CYS A 64 -27.12 -15.13 -24.52
C CYS A 64 -27.81 -13.92 -25.15
N GLU A 65 -27.32 -13.49 -26.31
CA GLU A 65 -27.87 -12.43 -27.14
C GLU A 65 -27.91 -12.85 -28.61
N LEU A 66 -28.97 -12.47 -29.32
CA LEU A 66 -29.15 -12.81 -30.72
C LEU A 66 -28.50 -11.74 -31.60
N LEU A 67 -27.53 -12.14 -32.43
CA LEU A 67 -26.92 -11.28 -33.44
C LEU A 67 -27.20 -11.88 -34.82
N GLY A 68 -28.13 -11.28 -35.56
CA GLY A 68 -28.62 -11.85 -36.81
C GLY A 68 -29.38 -13.16 -36.58
N LEU A 69 -28.89 -14.26 -37.14
CA LEU A 69 -29.49 -15.61 -37.02
C LEU A 69 -28.67 -16.56 -36.12
N VAL A 70 -27.78 -16.00 -35.29
CA VAL A 70 -26.84 -16.76 -34.47
C VAL A 70 -26.88 -16.21 -33.04
N TRP A 71 -27.03 -17.12 -32.07
CA TRP A 71 -26.95 -16.82 -30.65
C TRP A 71 -25.50 -16.79 -30.19
N TYR A 72 -25.13 -15.77 -29.43
CA TYR A 72 -23.82 -15.66 -28.81
C TYR A 72 -23.95 -15.46 -27.31
N PRO A 73 -22.97 -15.92 -26.51
CA PRO A 73 -22.90 -15.52 -25.11
C PRO A 73 -22.69 -14.02 -24.99
N LYS A 74 -23.32 -13.38 -24.00
CA LYS A 74 -23.13 -11.95 -23.72
C LYS A 74 -21.66 -11.63 -23.44
N CYS A 75 -21.22 -10.46 -23.90
CA CYS A 75 -19.87 -9.99 -23.63
C CYS A 75 -19.68 -9.61 -22.16
N GLN A 76 -18.43 -9.63 -21.69
CA GLN A 76 -18.05 -8.99 -20.43
C GLN A 76 -18.35 -7.48 -20.47
N ASN A 77 -18.58 -6.89 -19.29
CA ASN A 77 -18.94 -5.48 -19.14
C ASN A 77 -17.91 -4.56 -19.82
N GLY A 78 -18.41 -3.62 -20.64
CA GLY A 78 -17.57 -2.65 -21.35
C GLY A 78 -17.10 -3.09 -22.75
N LEU A 79 -17.56 -4.25 -23.23
CA LEU A 79 -17.27 -4.74 -24.59
C LEU A 79 -18.52 -4.70 -25.47
N ALA A 80 -18.33 -4.42 -26.76
CA ALA A 80 -19.37 -4.35 -27.76
C ALA A 80 -19.92 -5.74 -28.10
N PRO A 81 -21.23 -5.89 -28.34
CA PRO A 81 -21.84 -7.18 -28.68
C PRO A 81 -21.31 -7.76 -30.00
N ALA A 82 -20.80 -6.96 -30.94
CA ALA A 82 -20.20 -7.48 -32.17
C ALA A 82 -18.73 -7.89 -31.94
N GLY A 83 -18.49 -9.09 -31.40
CA GLY A 83 -17.13 -9.65 -31.28
C GLY A 83 -16.35 -9.20 -30.04
N CYS A 84 -17.03 -8.72 -29.00
CA CYS A 84 -16.49 -8.34 -27.70
C CYS A 84 -15.19 -7.54 -27.78
N TYR A 85 -15.20 -6.46 -28.58
CA TYR A 85 -14.14 -5.46 -28.58
C TYR A 85 -14.50 -4.30 -27.65
N SER A 86 -13.49 -3.58 -27.14
CA SER A 86 -13.72 -2.40 -26.31
C SER A 86 -14.51 -1.33 -27.08
N ILE A 87 -15.66 -0.90 -26.56
CA ILE A 87 -16.44 0.21 -27.15
C ILE A 87 -15.75 1.57 -27.00
N ASP A 88 -14.80 1.67 -26.07
CA ASP A 88 -13.98 2.85 -25.85
C ASP A 88 -12.66 2.75 -26.62
N TRP A 89 -12.26 3.87 -27.23
CA TRP A 89 -11.01 4.03 -27.98
C TRP A 89 -9.74 3.89 -27.13
N GLY A 90 -9.87 3.93 -25.79
CA GLY A 90 -8.75 3.78 -24.86
C GLY A 90 -8.70 2.40 -24.23
N LEU A 91 -7.50 1.78 -24.22
CA LEU A 91 -7.18 0.49 -23.58
C LEU A 91 -7.38 0.48 -22.05
N SER A 92 -7.46 1.65 -21.42
CA SER A 92 -7.62 1.79 -19.97
C SER A 92 -8.46 3.00 -19.61
N CYS A 93 -8.95 3.01 -18.37
CA CYS A 93 -9.61 4.16 -17.75
C CYS A 93 -8.75 4.64 -16.57
N SER A 94 -8.52 5.95 -16.49
CA SER A 94 -7.89 6.55 -15.32
C SER A 94 -8.83 6.46 -14.12
N LYS A 95 -8.31 6.03 -12.97
CA LYS A 95 -9.06 6.03 -11.73
C LYS A 95 -9.30 7.44 -11.24
N LYS A 96 -10.46 7.69 -10.65
CA LYS A 96 -10.64 8.88 -9.81
C LYS A 96 -9.83 8.72 -8.53
N SER A 97 -9.37 9.84 -7.99
CA SER A 97 -8.68 9.85 -6.70
C SER A 97 -8.98 11.11 -5.91
N TYR A 98 -8.82 11.01 -4.61
CA TYR A 98 -8.87 12.16 -3.72
C TYR A 98 -7.92 11.96 -2.54
N GLY A 99 -7.44 13.07 -1.99
CA GLY A 99 -6.60 13.06 -0.80
C GLY A 99 -7.40 12.77 0.47
N ARG A 100 -6.82 11.98 1.38
CA ARG A 100 -7.37 11.71 2.72
C ARG A 100 -6.51 12.31 3.83
N GLY A 101 -5.78 13.38 3.51
CA GLY A 101 -4.88 14.08 4.42
C GLY A 101 -3.52 13.39 4.60
N LEU A 102 -2.67 13.99 5.45
CA LEU A 102 -1.32 13.52 5.76
C LEU A 102 -1.28 12.33 6.73
N GLY A 103 -2.43 11.96 7.31
CA GLY A 103 -2.54 10.92 8.33
C GLY A 103 -1.99 11.36 9.69
N THR A 104 -2.14 10.50 10.69
CA THR A 104 -1.61 10.68 12.04
C THR A 104 -0.48 9.70 12.30
N PRO A 105 0.60 10.09 12.99
CA PRO A 105 1.66 9.15 13.32
C PRO A 105 1.11 7.97 14.12
N LEU A 106 1.68 6.79 13.90
CA LEU A 106 1.26 5.59 14.62
C LEU A 106 1.42 5.83 16.13
N GLN A 107 0.31 5.77 16.86
CA GLN A 107 0.36 5.92 18.30
C GLN A 107 0.82 4.61 18.93
N CYS A 108 1.75 4.72 19.87
CA CYS A 108 2.21 3.60 20.65
C CYS A 108 1.21 3.26 21.76
N ALA A 109 1.25 2.00 22.22
CA ALA A 109 0.41 1.57 23.33
C ALA A 109 0.72 2.40 24.60
N PRO A 110 -0.24 2.57 25.52
CA PRO A 110 0.00 3.28 26.77
C PRO A 110 1.25 2.74 27.49
N GLY A 111 2.15 3.64 27.89
CA GLY A 111 3.41 3.29 28.56
C GLY A 111 4.59 2.98 27.63
N THR A 112 4.47 3.22 26.32
CA THR A 112 5.59 3.10 25.37
C THR A 112 5.77 4.40 24.57
N GLU A 113 7.01 4.73 24.24
CA GLU A 113 7.38 5.90 23.44
C GLU A 113 7.65 5.53 21.99
N ASN A 114 7.25 6.40 21.06
CA ASN A 114 7.53 6.21 19.64
C ASN A 114 8.91 6.78 19.30
N SER A 115 9.78 5.94 18.74
CA SER A 115 11.05 6.39 18.17
C SER A 115 11.19 5.85 16.75
N ALA A 116 11.31 6.75 15.77
CA ALA A 116 11.34 6.43 14.34
C ALA A 116 10.20 5.49 13.87
N GLY A 117 9.01 5.62 14.47
CA GLY A 117 7.84 4.85 14.07
C GLY A 117 7.75 3.43 14.65
N LEU A 118 8.66 3.08 15.56
CA LEU A 118 8.59 1.87 16.40
C LEU A 118 8.32 2.27 17.85
N CYS A 119 7.68 1.38 18.61
CA CYS A 119 7.31 1.62 20.00
C CYS A 119 8.27 0.93 20.96
N TYR A 120 8.88 1.70 21.86
CA TYR A 120 9.84 1.23 22.84
C TYR A 120 9.37 1.51 24.27
N GLN A 121 9.87 0.75 25.23
CA GLN A 121 9.70 1.09 26.64
C GLN A 121 10.49 2.37 26.95
N PRO A 122 9.91 3.33 27.68
CA PRO A 122 10.63 4.53 28.08
C PRO A 122 11.83 4.15 28.95
N CYS A 123 12.94 4.87 28.76
CA CYS A 123 14.14 4.67 29.57
C CYS A 123 13.91 5.09 31.03
N MET A 124 14.67 4.48 31.94
CA MET A 124 14.66 4.87 33.35
C MET A 124 15.16 6.32 33.53
N ALA A 125 14.81 6.94 34.66
CA ALA A 125 15.28 8.29 34.98
C ALA A 125 16.82 8.38 34.93
N GLY A 126 17.35 9.41 34.27
CA GLY A 126 18.78 9.59 34.03
C GLY A 126 19.34 8.82 32.83
N TYR A 127 18.48 8.27 31.98
CA TYR A 127 18.87 7.65 30.71
C TYR A 127 18.10 8.26 29.54
N LYS A 128 18.79 8.44 28.41
CA LYS A 128 18.26 8.94 27.15
C LYS A 128 18.17 7.82 26.12
N GLY A 129 16.98 7.61 25.56
CA GLY A 129 16.72 6.62 24.53
C GLY A 129 17.13 7.08 23.14
N ILE A 130 17.85 6.23 22.41
CA ILE A 130 18.05 6.35 20.95
C ILE A 130 17.68 5.01 20.33
N GLY A 131 16.51 4.94 19.68
CA GLY A 131 15.94 3.67 19.22
C GLY A 131 15.63 2.74 20.39
N SER A 132 16.12 1.50 20.33
CA SER A 132 15.92 0.48 21.38
C SER A 132 16.95 0.52 22.52
N VAL A 133 17.86 1.49 22.53
CA VAL A 133 19.00 1.55 23.48
C VAL A 133 18.87 2.76 24.39
N CYS A 134 19.02 2.54 25.69
CA CYS A 134 19.06 3.59 26.71
C CYS A 134 20.51 3.92 27.07
N TYR A 135 20.94 5.15 26.82
CA TYR A 135 22.26 5.67 27.18
C TYR A 135 22.17 6.44 28.48
N GLN A 136 23.14 6.27 29.38
CA GLN A 136 23.17 7.04 30.62
C GLN A 136 23.43 8.52 30.31
N GLU A 137 22.67 9.42 30.91
CA GLU A 137 22.95 10.85 30.82
C GLU A 137 24.22 11.20 31.59
N CYS A 138 25.09 11.99 30.97
CA CYS A 138 26.33 12.40 31.58
C CYS A 138 26.08 13.39 32.72
N ALA A 139 26.74 13.17 33.85
CA ALA A 139 26.70 14.10 34.97
C ALA A 139 27.27 15.47 34.58
N ASN A 140 26.84 16.53 35.29
CA ASN A 140 27.34 17.89 35.05
C ASN A 140 28.89 17.92 35.10
N GLY A 141 29.49 18.49 34.06
CA GLY A 141 30.96 18.56 33.90
C GLY A 141 31.56 17.44 33.05
N TYR A 142 30.77 16.45 32.62
CA TYR A 142 31.19 15.43 31.66
C TYR A 142 30.70 15.77 30.24
N LEU A 143 31.54 15.49 29.26
CA LEU A 143 31.27 15.56 27.83
C LEU A 143 30.54 14.29 27.37
N ASP A 144 29.44 14.46 26.64
CA ASP A 144 28.72 13.36 25.99
C ASP A 144 29.44 12.93 24.70
N CYS A 145 29.96 11.70 24.70
CA CYS A 145 30.70 11.10 23.58
C CYS A 145 29.89 10.00 22.89
N GLY A 146 28.56 10.06 23.00
CA GLY A 146 27.63 9.09 22.44
C GLY A 146 27.48 7.87 23.34
N ALA A 147 28.34 6.86 23.17
CA ALA A 147 28.23 5.62 23.94
C ALA A 147 28.80 5.70 25.37
N HIS A 148 29.50 6.80 25.72
CA HIS A 148 30.13 6.99 27.02
C HIS A 148 30.27 8.49 27.35
N CYS A 149 30.50 8.79 28.63
CA CYS A 149 30.77 10.14 29.13
C CYS A 149 32.28 10.31 29.37
N ALA A 150 32.84 11.47 29.04
CA ALA A 150 34.26 11.78 29.23
C ALA A 150 34.47 13.06 30.04
N TYR A 151 35.54 13.15 30.83
CA TYR A 151 35.80 14.32 31.68
C TYR A 151 36.50 15.48 30.94
N GLN A 152 37.17 15.22 29.81
CA GLN A 152 37.94 16.24 29.08
C GLN A 152 37.78 16.16 27.56
N THR A 153 37.93 14.98 26.96
CA THR A 153 37.87 14.81 25.50
C THR A 153 37.21 13.47 25.15
N CYS A 154 36.44 13.44 24.07
CA CYS A 154 35.93 12.20 23.52
C CYS A 154 37.06 11.41 22.88
N LEU A 155 37.21 10.14 23.28
CA LEU A 155 38.14 9.23 22.64
C LEU A 155 37.59 8.85 21.27
N ASN A 156 38.01 9.58 20.24
CA ASN A 156 37.86 9.13 18.86
C ASN A 156 38.70 7.85 18.70
N GLY A 157 38.06 6.74 18.35
CA GLY A 157 38.64 5.41 18.44
C GLY A 157 40.03 5.26 17.79
N LEU A 158 41.03 4.98 18.63
CA LEU A 158 42.07 3.93 18.54
C LEU A 158 43.14 4.24 19.62
N PRO A 159 43.75 3.22 20.26
CA PRO A 159 44.46 3.40 21.52
C PRO A 159 45.86 3.93 21.27
N SER A 160 46.15 5.13 21.76
CA SER A 160 47.53 5.51 22.08
C SER A 160 47.60 5.93 23.53
N MET A 161 47.84 4.92 24.35
CA MET A 161 48.65 4.87 25.57
C MET A 161 48.55 6.00 26.61
N ASN A 162 48.48 5.51 27.85
CA ASN A 162 48.84 6.15 29.11
C ASN A 162 47.77 7.07 29.72
N VAL A 163 46.79 6.45 30.37
CA VAL A 163 46.26 7.06 31.60
C VAL A 163 46.99 6.39 32.76
N MET A 164 48.03 7.10 33.20
CA MET A 164 48.72 6.86 34.44
C MET A 164 47.70 6.74 35.57
N CYS A 165 47.71 5.62 36.27
CA CYS A 165 47.28 5.62 37.67
C CYS A 165 48.32 6.42 38.44
N THR A 166 47.91 7.45 39.20
CA THR A 166 48.34 7.78 40.57
C THR A 166 48.15 9.27 40.89
N PRO A 167 48.07 9.65 42.18
CA PRO A 167 48.09 8.82 43.39
C PRO A 167 46.73 8.23 43.79
#